data_AF-A0A368GKY2-F1
#
_entry.id   AF-A0A368GKY2-F1
#
_cell.length_a   1.000
_cell.length_b   1.000
_cell.length_c   1.000
_cell.angle_alpha   90.00
_cell.angle_beta   90.00
_cell.angle_gamma   90.00
#
_symmetry.space_group_name_H-M   'P 1'
#
loop_
_entity.id
_entity.type
_entity.pdbx_description
1 polymer ?
#
loop_
_entity_poly.entity_id
_entity_poly.type
_entity_poly.pdbx_seq_one_letter_code
_entity_poly.pdbx_strand_id
1 'polypeptide(L)'
;MLQGFSHFYRQLFPLYHCIIGFFPAGLKLHPQAPLNIVLYNVFSGHGPDLYGVEPLSYYLKNLALNWNVAAFLAPLAVPLSALNYLCSWKASEQHKKWGIPIHPAYWRHYSSLFLLFASLSAWCMIFFSQPHKEERFLFPVYPLIALMAAVALDSAERLACRFAYPLSYLSWVVVLLFVGASMSRTYALHKNFSAHIEVYKSFNEHLMDHQQRLDFSIRNDPLRVCVGKEWYRFPSSFFLPQTAVDVRSRKRGIHLYFLKSEFSGLLPKYYPQGRLPFITRRIPTEMNDLNQEEVSRYVPLDTCDYVVDLETPDQTTALEPNYGLMVLCLEEHDKAKIRPKVGKYLMLK
;
A
#
# COMPACT_ATOMS: atom_id res chain seq x y z
N MET A 1 -39.97 12.13 6.15
CA MET A 1 -38.87 12.94 6.72
C MET A 1 -38.09 12.22 7.85
N LEU A 2 -38.73 11.44 8.74
CA LEU A 2 -38.06 10.76 9.87
C LEU A 2 -37.80 9.25 9.70
N GLN A 3 -38.55 8.53 8.86
CA GLN A 3 -38.39 7.07 8.71
C GLN A 3 -37.22 6.66 7.81
N GLY A 4 -36.99 7.34 6.67
CA GLY A 4 -35.89 6.99 5.75
C GLY A 4 -34.49 7.32 6.29
N PHE A 5 -34.35 8.45 7.02
CA PHE A 5 -33.09 8.83 7.68
C PHE A 5 -32.75 7.92 8.87
N SER A 6 -33.76 7.53 9.64
CA SER A 6 -33.63 6.54 10.72
C SER A 6 -33.20 5.19 10.17
N HIS A 7 -33.76 4.73 9.04
CA HIS A 7 -33.44 3.43 8.47
C HIS A 7 -31.99 3.34 7.95
N PHE A 8 -31.46 4.41 7.35
CA PHE A 8 -30.08 4.46 6.85
C PHE A 8 -29.04 4.50 8.00
N TYR A 9 -29.27 5.32 9.03
CA TYR A 9 -28.38 5.39 10.21
C TYR A 9 -28.46 4.13 11.09
N ARG A 10 -29.63 3.49 11.19
CA ARG A 10 -29.82 2.25 11.97
C ARG A 10 -29.18 1.03 11.30
N GLN A 11 -28.95 1.08 9.98
CA GLN A 11 -28.15 0.08 9.24
C GLN A 11 -26.63 0.33 9.31
N LEU A 12 -26.19 1.59 9.49
CA LEU A 12 -24.78 1.94 9.69
C LEU A 12 -24.27 1.71 11.12
N PHE A 13 -25.15 1.74 12.13
CA PHE A 13 -24.80 1.48 13.53
C PHE A 13 -24.19 0.08 13.80
N PRO A 14 -24.70 -1.03 13.21
CA PRO A 14 -24.03 -2.33 13.31
C PRO A 14 -22.72 -2.42 12.51
N LEU A 15 -22.53 -1.61 11.45
CA LEU A 15 -21.25 -1.47 10.75
C LEU A 15 -20.20 -0.74 11.61
N TYR A 16 -20.62 0.23 12.42
CA TYR A 16 -19.76 0.91 13.39
C TYR A 16 -19.23 -0.05 14.46
N HIS A 17 -20.06 -1.01 14.90
CA HIS A 17 -19.64 -2.09 15.79
C HIS A 17 -18.80 -3.16 15.09
N CYS A 18 -18.96 -3.36 13.78
CA CYS A 18 -18.16 -4.32 13.02
C CYS A 18 -16.76 -3.76 12.67
N ILE A 19 -16.63 -2.44 12.52
CA ILE A 19 -15.35 -1.76 12.23
C ILE A 19 -14.51 -1.56 13.52
N ILE A 20 -15.13 -1.56 14.70
CA ILE A 20 -14.44 -1.30 15.99
C ILE A 20 -14.54 -2.49 16.97
N GLY A 21 -15.33 -3.52 16.70
CA GLY A 21 -15.68 -4.57 17.68
C GLY A 21 -15.26 -5.98 17.29
N PHE A 22 -13.99 -6.31 17.51
CA PHE A 22 -13.58 -7.68 17.84
C PHE A 22 -12.56 -7.63 18.98
N PHE A 23 -13.04 -7.46 20.22
CA PHE A 23 -12.22 -7.72 21.39
C PHE A 23 -13.06 -8.43 22.46
N PRO A 24 -12.89 -9.75 22.63
CA PRO A 24 -13.26 -10.41 23.87
C PRO A 24 -12.36 -9.88 25.00
N ALA A 25 -12.98 -9.56 26.13
CA ALA A 25 -12.32 -9.12 27.36
C ALA A 25 -11.33 -10.19 27.82
N GLY A 26 -10.03 -9.91 27.74
CA GLY A 26 -8.99 -10.83 28.23
C GLY A 26 -7.60 -10.70 27.61
N LEU A 27 -7.42 -9.93 26.53
CA LEU A 27 -6.09 -9.74 25.94
C LEU A 27 -5.36 -8.56 26.58
N LYS A 28 -4.18 -8.83 27.18
CA LYS A 28 -3.20 -7.81 27.57
C LYS A 28 -3.06 -6.77 26.46
N LEU A 29 -3.32 -5.49 26.77
CA LEU A 29 -3.22 -4.37 25.84
C LEU A 29 -1.84 -4.35 25.18
N HIS A 30 -1.75 -4.86 23.95
CA HIS A 30 -0.76 -4.37 23.01
C HIS A 30 -1.21 -2.96 22.61
N PRO A 31 -0.34 -1.93 22.64
CA PRO A 31 -0.76 -0.59 22.26
C PRO A 31 -1.35 -0.62 20.85
N GLN A 32 -2.52 0.02 20.72
CA GLN A 32 -3.32 0.04 19.50
C GLN A 32 -2.44 0.51 18.33
N ALA A 33 -2.47 -0.19 17.20
CA ALA A 33 -1.57 0.08 16.08
C ALA A 33 -1.53 1.56 15.63
N PRO A 34 -2.65 2.30 15.58
CA PRO A 34 -2.62 3.74 15.25
C PRO A 34 -1.87 4.57 16.28
N LEU A 35 -2.01 4.25 17.58
CA LEU A 35 -1.31 4.96 18.65
C LEU A 35 0.20 4.74 18.55
N ASN A 36 0.64 3.51 18.25
CA ASN A 36 2.05 3.22 18.02
C ASN A 36 2.62 3.99 16.83
N ILE A 37 1.86 4.14 15.75
CA ILE A 37 2.29 4.92 14.58
C ILE A 37 2.54 6.38 15.00
N VAL A 38 1.62 6.97 15.77
CA VAL A 38 1.77 8.36 16.23
C VAL A 38 2.93 8.49 17.22
N LEU A 39 3.02 7.61 18.22
CA LEU A 39 4.10 7.64 19.21
C LEU A 39 5.48 7.46 18.56
N TYR A 40 5.60 6.54 17.61
CA TYR A 40 6.85 6.29 16.92
C TYR A 40 7.23 7.43 15.96
N ASN A 41 6.30 7.93 15.15
CA ASN A 41 6.65 8.91 14.11
C ASN A 41 6.64 10.36 14.60
N VAL A 42 5.89 10.69 15.66
CA VAL A 42 5.73 12.08 16.12
C VAL A 42 6.49 12.34 17.43
N PHE A 43 6.57 11.34 18.32
CA PHE A 43 7.11 11.52 19.67
C PHE A 43 8.45 10.81 19.93
N SER A 44 9.01 10.09 18.95
CA SER A 44 10.33 9.47 19.09
C SER A 44 11.46 10.46 18.76
N GLY A 45 12.61 10.29 19.42
CA GLY A 45 13.76 11.21 19.30
C GLY A 45 14.49 11.17 17.95
N HIS A 46 14.22 10.19 17.08
CA HIS A 46 14.92 10.01 15.82
C HIS A 46 14.22 10.65 14.61
N GLY A 47 12.97 11.12 14.79
CA GLY A 47 12.19 11.83 13.77
C GLY A 47 11.85 10.96 12.54
N PRO A 48 10.80 11.30 11.79
CA PRO A 48 10.40 10.51 10.62
C PRO A 48 11.23 10.83 9.36
N ASP A 49 12.11 11.85 9.42
CA ASP A 49 12.88 12.38 8.28
C ASP A 49 13.99 11.44 7.78
N LEU A 50 14.28 10.38 8.54
CA LEU A 50 15.27 9.34 8.24
C LEU A 50 15.05 8.66 6.87
N TYR A 51 13.80 8.66 6.39
CA TYR A 51 13.40 8.03 5.12
C TYR A 51 13.15 9.06 4.02
N GLY A 52 13.63 10.28 4.18
CA GLY A 52 13.46 11.39 3.23
C GLY A 52 12.26 12.28 3.55
N VAL A 53 12.19 13.42 2.87
CA VAL A 53 11.12 14.41 3.05
C VAL A 53 10.42 14.67 1.73
N GLU A 54 9.11 14.87 1.80
CA GLU A 54 8.27 15.07 0.62
C GLU A 54 7.40 16.32 0.80
N PRO A 55 7.17 17.11 -0.26
CA PRO A 55 6.30 18.28 -0.19
C PRO A 55 4.85 17.88 0.06
N LEU A 56 4.05 18.82 0.58
CA LEU A 56 2.61 18.61 0.83
C LEU A 56 1.83 18.16 -0.41
N SER A 57 2.31 18.50 -1.60
CA SER A 57 1.74 18.02 -2.86
C SER A 57 1.74 16.50 -2.99
N TYR A 58 2.64 15.77 -2.30
CA TYR A 58 2.66 14.31 -2.31
C TYR A 58 1.33 13.73 -1.82
N TYR A 59 0.83 14.16 -0.65
CA TYR A 59 -0.46 13.69 -0.14
C TYR A 59 -1.65 14.15 -0.97
N LEU A 60 -1.62 15.38 -1.52
CA LEU A 60 -2.69 15.85 -2.40
C LEU A 60 -2.76 15.01 -3.68
N LYS A 61 -1.63 14.74 -4.32
CA LYS A 61 -1.55 13.84 -5.49
C LYS A 61 -1.99 12.42 -5.11
N ASN A 62 -1.55 11.92 -3.96
CA ASN A 62 -1.92 10.60 -3.48
C ASN A 62 -3.44 10.47 -3.27
N LEU A 63 -4.07 11.42 -2.58
CA LEU A 63 -5.51 11.43 -2.36
C LEU A 63 -6.28 11.63 -3.67
N ALA A 64 -5.82 12.52 -4.56
CA ALA A 64 -6.46 12.72 -5.85
C ALA A 64 -6.39 11.47 -6.74
N LEU A 65 -5.28 10.74 -6.76
CA LEU A 65 -5.12 9.52 -7.57
C LEU A 65 -5.79 8.30 -6.92
N ASN A 66 -5.77 8.17 -5.59
CA ASN A 66 -6.38 7.04 -4.89
C ASN A 66 -7.89 7.16 -4.74
N TRP A 67 -8.36 8.34 -4.33
CA TRP A 67 -9.76 8.58 -3.96
C TRP A 67 -10.50 9.43 -4.99
N ASN A 68 -9.84 9.95 -6.02
CA ASN A 68 -10.47 10.67 -7.13
C ASN A 68 -11.48 11.71 -6.63
N VAL A 69 -12.73 11.63 -7.11
CA VAL A 69 -13.85 12.51 -6.72
C VAL A 69 -14.14 12.44 -5.21
N ALA A 70 -13.96 11.28 -4.58
CA ALA A 70 -14.25 11.11 -3.15
C ALA A 70 -13.32 11.94 -2.25
N ALA A 71 -12.06 12.16 -2.67
CA ALA A 71 -11.12 13.03 -1.94
C ALA A 71 -11.64 14.47 -1.82
N PHE A 72 -12.29 14.97 -2.87
CA PHE A 72 -12.84 16.32 -2.92
C PHE A 72 -14.23 16.41 -2.25
N LEU A 73 -15.00 15.32 -2.24
CA LEU A 73 -16.30 15.25 -1.56
C LEU A 73 -16.18 15.13 -0.05
N ALA A 74 -15.19 14.39 0.46
CA ALA A 74 -15.01 14.17 1.90
C ALA A 74 -14.99 15.45 2.75
N PRO A 75 -14.24 16.53 2.42
CA PRO A 75 -14.28 17.79 3.18
C PRO A 75 -15.64 18.49 3.13
N LEU A 76 -16.49 18.19 2.15
CA LEU A 76 -17.80 18.80 1.96
C LEU A 76 -18.92 18.13 2.78
N ALA A 77 -18.65 17.01 3.45
CA ALA A 77 -19.65 16.25 4.19
C ALA A 77 -20.37 17.08 5.26
N VAL A 78 -19.60 17.75 6.13
CA VAL A 78 -20.10 18.60 7.21
C VAL A 78 -20.83 19.84 6.69
N PRO A 79 -20.26 20.67 5.78
CA PRO A 79 -20.95 21.87 5.30
C PRO A 79 -22.21 21.55 4.49
N LEU A 80 -22.20 20.53 3.62
CA LEU A 80 -23.40 20.15 2.84
C LEU A 80 -24.51 19.61 3.75
N SER A 81 -24.15 18.79 4.74
CA SER A 81 -25.12 18.28 5.73
C SER A 81 -25.73 19.43 6.55
N ALA A 82 -24.91 20.39 6.99
CA ALA A 82 -25.37 21.58 7.71
C ALA A 82 -26.28 22.48 6.86
N LEU A 83 -25.92 22.72 5.59
CA LEU A 83 -26.76 23.48 4.65
C LEU A 83 -28.12 22.81 4.43
N ASN A 84 -28.13 21.48 4.24
CA ASN A 84 -29.38 20.74 4.12
C ASN A 84 -30.28 20.89 5.35
N TYR A 85 -29.68 20.94 6.53
CA TYR A 85 -30.38 21.19 7.78
C TYR A 85 -31.00 22.59 7.80
N LEU A 86 -30.22 23.64 7.52
CA LEU A 86 -30.70 25.03 7.50
C LEU A 86 -31.85 25.22 6.51
N CYS A 87 -31.79 24.58 5.35
CA CYS A 87 -32.86 24.61 4.36
C CYS A 87 -34.10 23.79 4.79
N SER A 88 -33.93 22.68 5.52
CA SER A 88 -35.04 21.88 6.03
C SER A 88 -35.74 22.53 7.23
N TRP A 89 -35.00 23.26 8.05
CA TRP A 89 -35.51 23.99 9.22
C TRP A 89 -36.58 25.02 8.83
N LYS A 90 -36.35 25.77 7.75
CA LYS A 90 -37.32 26.75 7.23
C LYS A 90 -38.68 26.13 6.85
N ALA A 91 -38.74 24.82 6.59
CA ALA A 91 -39.95 24.13 6.17
C ALA A 91 -40.77 23.52 7.34
N SER A 92 -40.27 23.51 8.59
CA SER A 92 -40.96 22.90 9.73
C SER A 92 -41.50 23.97 10.70
N GLU A 93 -42.75 24.39 10.51
CA GLU A 93 -43.45 25.34 11.39
C GLU A 93 -43.60 24.86 12.86
N GLN A 94 -43.50 23.55 13.12
CA GLN A 94 -43.70 22.98 14.46
C GLN A 94 -42.50 23.17 15.41
N HIS A 95 -41.28 23.43 14.91
CA HIS A 95 -40.06 23.54 15.73
C HIS A 95 -39.66 24.97 16.10
N LYS A 96 -40.37 26.00 15.61
CA LYS A 96 -40.11 27.42 15.91
C LYS A 96 -40.36 27.82 17.38
N LYS A 97 -40.94 26.95 18.22
CA LYS A 97 -41.37 27.28 19.58
C LYS A 97 -40.23 27.48 20.59
N TRP A 98 -39.02 27.01 20.29
CA TRP A 98 -37.84 27.15 21.15
C TRP A 98 -36.76 27.83 20.33
N GLY A 99 -36.58 29.15 20.51
CA GLY A 99 -35.76 30.05 19.68
C GLY A 99 -34.24 29.83 19.72
N ILE A 100 -33.77 28.58 19.79
CA ILE A 100 -32.36 28.21 19.68
C ILE A 100 -32.25 27.05 18.68
N PRO A 101 -31.39 27.13 17.64
CA PRO A 101 -31.25 26.10 16.59
C PRO A 101 -30.54 24.81 17.05
N ILE A 102 -30.46 24.56 18.36
CA ILE A 102 -29.71 23.45 18.96
C ILE A 102 -30.66 22.67 19.86
N HIS A 103 -31.63 21.98 19.27
CA HIS A 103 -32.41 21.02 20.04
C HIS A 103 -31.49 19.85 20.45
N PRO A 104 -31.43 19.44 21.74
CA PRO A 104 -30.50 18.42 22.23
C PRO A 104 -30.56 17.08 21.48
N ALA A 105 -31.77 16.71 21.02
CA ALA A 105 -31.98 15.48 20.25
C ALA A 105 -31.28 15.50 18.89
N TYR A 106 -31.08 16.67 18.27
CA TYR A 106 -30.42 16.80 16.96
C TYR A 106 -28.90 16.88 17.10
N TRP A 107 -28.39 17.60 18.11
CA TRP A 107 -26.96 17.59 18.45
C TRP A 107 -26.46 16.17 18.63
N ARG A 108 -27.26 15.30 19.25
CA ARG A 108 -26.93 13.87 19.42
C ARG A 108 -26.80 13.08 18.12
N HIS A 109 -27.49 13.47 17.04
CA HIS A 109 -27.37 12.82 15.72
C HIS A 109 -26.24 13.41 14.88
N TYR A 110 -26.09 14.73 14.91
CA TYR A 110 -25.04 15.45 14.18
C TYR A 110 -23.66 15.26 14.84
N SER A 111 -23.61 15.06 16.16
CA SER A 111 -22.37 14.87 16.92
C SER A 111 -21.57 13.69 16.42
N SER A 112 -22.21 12.59 16.04
CA SER A 112 -21.50 11.40 15.54
C SER A 112 -20.78 11.69 14.21
N LEU A 113 -21.45 12.38 13.29
CA LEU A 113 -20.85 12.80 12.02
C LEU A 113 -19.70 13.78 12.26
N PHE A 114 -19.91 14.76 13.15
CA PHE A 114 -18.89 15.73 13.52
C PHE A 114 -17.67 15.07 14.15
N LEU A 115 -17.86 14.11 15.06
CA LEU A 115 -16.75 13.38 15.70
C LEU A 115 -15.95 12.56 14.69
N LEU A 116 -16.62 11.92 13.72
CA LEU A 116 -15.96 11.20 12.63
C LEU A 116 -15.14 12.13 11.74
N PHE A 117 -15.72 13.28 11.38
CA PHE A 117 -15.02 14.31 10.62
C PHE A 117 -13.83 14.87 11.41
N ALA A 118 -14.02 15.17 12.70
CA ALA A 118 -12.95 15.64 13.57
C ALA A 118 -11.82 14.62 13.70
N SER A 119 -12.14 13.33 13.71
CA SER A 119 -11.15 12.24 13.75
C SER A 119 -10.33 12.19 12.46
N LEU A 120 -11.01 12.29 11.29
CA LEU A 120 -10.37 12.42 9.99
C LEU A 120 -9.46 13.66 9.92
N SER A 121 -9.98 14.82 10.33
CA SER A 121 -9.23 16.08 10.34
C SER A 121 -8.05 16.05 11.28
N ALA A 122 -8.18 15.51 12.49
CA ALA A 122 -7.09 15.40 13.45
C ALA A 122 -5.95 14.54 12.90
N TRP A 123 -6.28 13.39 12.30
CA TRP A 123 -5.28 12.53 11.68
C TRP A 123 -4.58 13.21 10.50
N CYS A 124 -5.35 13.84 9.60
CA CYS A 124 -4.77 14.61 8.49
C CYS A 124 -3.88 15.74 9.02
N MET A 125 -4.31 16.49 10.04
CA MET A 125 -3.51 17.57 10.62
C MET A 125 -2.18 17.07 11.18
N ILE A 126 -2.18 15.94 11.91
CA ILE A 126 -0.96 15.35 12.47
C ILE A 126 0.02 14.98 11.35
N PHE A 127 -0.43 14.20 10.36
CA PHE A 127 0.47 13.65 9.33
C PHE A 127 0.81 14.64 8.21
N PHE A 128 -0.05 15.59 7.87
CA PHE A 128 0.29 16.66 6.91
C PHE A 128 1.31 17.65 7.49
N SER A 129 1.34 17.80 8.81
CA SER A 129 2.33 18.63 9.50
C SER A 129 3.71 17.97 9.59
N GLN A 130 3.82 16.66 9.37
CA GLN A 130 5.12 15.98 9.38
C GLN A 130 5.89 16.25 8.07
N PRO A 131 7.22 16.49 8.12
CA PRO A 131 8.02 16.70 6.92
C PRO A 131 8.08 15.44 6.06
N HIS A 132 8.35 14.29 6.66
CA HIS A 132 8.24 12.98 6.02
C HIS A 132 6.79 12.60 5.72
N LYS A 133 6.55 12.06 4.52
CA LYS A 133 5.20 11.69 4.05
C LYS A 133 5.24 10.36 3.33
N GLU A 134 4.30 9.49 3.66
CA GLU A 134 4.15 8.18 3.03
C GLU A 134 2.67 7.84 2.90
N GLU A 135 2.32 7.18 1.80
CA GLU A 135 0.94 6.73 1.55
C GLU A 135 0.36 5.90 2.71
N ARG A 136 1.17 5.03 3.33
CA ARG A 136 0.69 4.14 4.40
C ARG A 136 0.21 4.87 5.66
N PHE A 137 0.67 6.09 5.91
CA PHE A 137 0.18 6.88 7.04
C PHE A 137 -1.26 7.35 6.86
N LEU A 138 -1.77 7.42 5.62
CA LEU A 138 -3.16 7.79 5.35
C LEU A 138 -4.11 6.59 5.31
N PHE A 139 -3.60 5.36 5.23
CA PHE A 139 -4.42 4.14 5.19
C PHE A 139 -5.47 4.05 6.33
N PRO A 140 -5.18 4.45 7.59
CA PRO A 140 -6.19 4.36 8.66
C PRO A 140 -7.43 5.23 8.44
N VAL A 141 -7.33 6.33 7.68
CA VAL A 141 -8.46 7.25 7.45
C VAL A 141 -9.22 6.99 6.16
N TYR A 142 -8.76 6.05 5.33
CA TYR A 142 -9.41 5.67 4.07
C TYR A 142 -10.89 5.30 4.22
N PRO A 143 -11.31 4.48 5.21
CA PRO A 143 -12.73 4.22 5.44
C PRO A 143 -13.54 5.46 5.82
N LEU A 144 -12.94 6.41 6.54
CA LEU A 144 -13.59 7.67 6.91
C LEU A 144 -13.77 8.58 5.69
N ILE A 145 -12.80 8.62 4.78
CA ILE A 145 -12.93 9.34 3.50
C ILE A 145 -14.12 8.81 2.70
N ALA A 146 -14.25 7.48 2.59
CA ALA A 146 -15.39 6.85 1.90
C ALA A 146 -16.73 7.25 2.52
N LEU A 147 -16.83 7.18 3.86
CA LEU A 147 -18.03 7.54 4.59
C LEU A 147 -18.38 9.02 4.44
N MET A 148 -17.39 9.92 4.58
CA MET A 148 -17.61 11.36 4.42
C MET A 148 -18.03 11.70 2.99
N ALA A 149 -17.41 11.09 1.98
CA ALA A 149 -17.80 11.29 0.59
C ALA A 149 -19.24 10.82 0.32
N ALA A 150 -19.66 9.69 0.89
CA ALA A 150 -21.04 9.21 0.77
C ALA A 150 -22.06 10.16 1.42
N VAL A 151 -21.74 10.69 2.61
CA VAL A 151 -22.58 11.69 3.30
C VAL A 151 -22.66 13.00 2.52
N ALA A 152 -21.53 13.45 1.95
CA ALA A 152 -21.48 14.63 1.10
C ALA A 152 -22.36 14.45 -0.15
N LEU A 153 -22.29 13.27 -0.79
CA LEU A 153 -23.07 12.95 -1.99
C LEU A 153 -24.57 12.87 -1.72
N ASP A 154 -25.00 12.15 -0.67
CA ASP A 154 -26.42 12.11 -0.24
C ASP A 154 -26.93 13.51 0.10
N SER A 155 -26.10 14.32 0.77
CA SER A 155 -26.46 15.69 1.09
C SER A 155 -26.58 16.56 -0.17
N ALA A 156 -25.64 16.45 -1.11
CA ALA A 156 -25.67 17.20 -2.36
C ALA A 156 -26.92 16.85 -3.20
N GLU A 157 -27.28 15.57 -3.30
CA GLU A 157 -28.46 15.12 -4.05
C GLU A 157 -29.76 15.65 -3.43
N ARG A 158 -29.92 15.58 -2.10
CA ARG A 158 -31.09 16.15 -1.42
C ARG A 158 -31.22 17.66 -1.62
N LEU A 159 -30.09 18.37 -1.62
CA LEU A 159 -30.06 19.81 -1.83
C LEU A 159 -30.42 20.15 -3.28
N ALA A 160 -29.86 19.40 -4.24
CA ALA A 160 -30.17 19.54 -5.66
C ALA A 160 -31.65 19.30 -5.94
N CYS A 161 -32.25 18.20 -5.44
CA CYS A 161 -33.68 17.90 -5.59
C CYS A 161 -34.61 18.93 -4.93
N ARG A 162 -34.11 19.76 -4.01
CA ARG A 162 -34.89 20.82 -3.36
C ARG A 162 -34.93 22.10 -4.19
N PHE A 163 -33.83 22.43 -4.88
CA PHE A 163 -33.70 23.69 -5.64
C PHE A 163 -33.86 23.51 -7.15
N ALA A 164 -33.60 22.31 -7.67
CA ALA A 164 -33.78 21.91 -9.06
C ALA A 164 -34.74 20.70 -9.13
N TYR A 165 -35.38 20.49 -10.28
CA TYR A 165 -36.19 19.30 -10.58
C TYR A 165 -35.46 18.01 -10.16
N PRO A 166 -36.18 16.92 -9.79
CA PRO A 166 -35.62 15.78 -9.06
C PRO A 166 -34.47 15.13 -9.85
N LEU A 167 -33.25 15.52 -9.50
CA LEU A 167 -32.02 15.08 -10.16
C LEU A 167 -31.60 13.72 -9.56
N SER A 168 -32.43 12.70 -9.75
CA SER A 168 -32.26 11.34 -9.18
C SER A 168 -31.03 10.58 -9.71
N TYR A 169 -30.21 11.20 -10.55
CA TYR A 169 -29.08 10.57 -11.24
C TYR A 169 -27.71 11.12 -10.81
N LEU A 170 -27.65 12.18 -9.98
CA LEU A 170 -26.37 12.79 -9.59
C LEU A 170 -25.44 11.79 -8.91
N SER A 171 -25.97 11.05 -7.94
CA SER A 171 -25.22 10.04 -7.18
C SER A 171 -24.69 8.94 -8.09
N TRP A 172 -25.51 8.46 -9.04
CA TRP A 172 -25.10 7.47 -10.02
C TRP A 172 -24.01 7.99 -10.95
N VAL A 173 -24.11 9.23 -11.43
CA VAL A 173 -23.07 9.84 -12.28
C VAL A 173 -21.74 9.93 -11.53
N VAL A 174 -21.76 10.39 -10.27
CA VAL A 174 -20.54 10.49 -9.44
C VAL A 174 -19.93 9.12 -9.17
N VAL A 175 -20.75 8.12 -8.84
CA VAL A 175 -20.28 6.75 -8.62
C VAL A 175 -19.69 6.14 -9.90
N LEU A 176 -20.33 6.33 -11.05
CA LEU A 176 -19.81 5.86 -12.34
C LEU A 176 -18.48 6.53 -12.70
N LEU A 177 -18.34 7.84 -12.45
CA LEU A 177 -17.08 8.56 -12.64
C LEU A 177 -15.99 8.03 -11.70
N PHE A 178 -16.33 7.79 -10.42
CA PHE A 178 -15.39 7.22 -9.46
C PHE A 178 -14.91 5.82 -9.89
N VAL A 179 -15.83 4.95 -10.32
CA VAL A 179 -15.50 3.60 -10.80
C VAL A 179 -14.66 3.67 -12.07
N GLY A 180 -15.05 4.49 -13.05
CA GLY A 180 -14.31 4.66 -14.31
C GLY A 180 -12.88 5.16 -14.09
N ALA A 181 -12.70 6.20 -13.27
CA ALA A 181 -11.37 6.72 -12.92
C ALA A 181 -10.53 5.68 -12.17
N SER A 182 -11.15 4.94 -11.24
CA SER A 182 -10.46 3.89 -10.48
C SER A 182 -10.04 2.72 -11.38
N MET A 183 -10.90 2.28 -12.30
CA MET A 183 -10.57 1.25 -13.28
C MET A 183 -9.47 1.70 -14.24
N SER A 184 -9.53 2.95 -14.72
CA SER A 184 -8.49 3.53 -15.57
C SER A 184 -7.13 3.53 -14.88
N ARG A 185 -7.08 3.92 -13.60
CA ARG A 185 -5.85 3.86 -12.80
C ARG A 185 -5.36 2.44 -12.60
N THR A 186 -6.24 1.50 -12.24
CA THR A 186 -5.85 0.08 -12.09
C THR A 186 -5.28 -0.48 -13.40
N TYR A 187 -5.89 -0.14 -14.54
CA TYR A 187 -5.36 -0.52 -15.85
C TYR A 187 -4.00 0.12 -16.14
N ALA A 188 -3.82 1.41 -15.84
CA ALA A 188 -2.53 2.09 -16.02
C ALA A 188 -1.42 1.54 -15.12
N LEU A 189 -1.74 1.20 -13.86
CA LEU A 189 -0.81 0.55 -12.93
C LEU A 189 -0.44 -0.84 -13.43
N HIS A 190 -1.41 -1.60 -13.89
CA HIS A 190 -1.15 -2.92 -14.45
C HIS A 190 -0.26 -2.82 -15.70
N LYS A 191 -0.62 -1.98 -16.67
CA LYS A 191 0.13 -1.86 -17.92
C LYS A 191 1.56 -1.37 -17.74
N ASN A 192 1.78 -0.41 -16.83
CA ASN A 192 3.09 0.26 -16.70
C ASN A 192 3.96 -0.29 -15.55
N PHE A 193 3.39 -1.04 -14.60
CA PHE A 193 4.10 -1.51 -13.40
C PHE A 193 3.93 -3.02 -13.11
N SER A 194 3.40 -3.82 -14.07
CA SER A 194 3.29 -5.29 -13.94
C SER A 194 4.62 -6.03 -14.03
N ALA A 195 5.71 -5.34 -14.36
CA ALA A 195 6.96 -5.97 -14.77
C ALA A 195 7.51 -6.96 -13.73
N HIS A 196 7.35 -6.69 -12.43
CA HIS A 196 7.79 -7.60 -11.37
C HIS A 196 7.05 -8.95 -11.38
N ILE A 197 5.73 -8.95 -11.64
CA ILE A 197 4.92 -10.16 -11.74
C ILE A 197 5.27 -10.91 -13.03
N GLU A 198 5.44 -10.18 -14.13
CA GLU A 198 5.74 -10.75 -15.44
C GLU A 198 7.12 -11.42 -15.48
N VAL A 199 8.14 -10.79 -14.89
CA VAL A 199 9.49 -11.38 -14.78
C VAL A 199 9.48 -12.66 -13.96
N TYR A 200 8.82 -12.68 -12.80
CA TYR A 200 8.75 -13.88 -11.98
C TYR A 200 7.88 -14.98 -12.58
N LYS A 201 6.81 -14.62 -13.31
CA LYS A 201 6.03 -15.56 -14.10
C LYS A 201 6.88 -16.18 -15.22
N SER A 202 7.56 -15.35 -16.01
CA SER A 202 8.44 -15.79 -17.09
C SER A 202 9.60 -16.65 -16.56
N PHE A 203 10.13 -16.31 -15.38
CA PHE A 203 11.11 -17.14 -14.70
C PHE A 203 10.58 -18.53 -14.35
N ASN A 204 9.35 -18.60 -13.82
CA ASN A 204 8.73 -19.88 -13.52
C ASN A 204 8.51 -20.72 -14.79
N GLU A 205 8.00 -20.11 -15.86
CA GLU A 205 7.84 -20.77 -17.18
C GLU A 205 9.21 -21.26 -17.70
N HIS A 206 10.25 -20.43 -17.58
CA HIS A 206 11.61 -20.79 -17.98
C HIS A 206 12.12 -22.04 -17.25
N LEU A 207 11.92 -22.12 -15.93
CA LEU A 207 12.35 -23.26 -15.12
C LEU A 207 11.61 -24.54 -15.52
N MET A 208 10.32 -24.44 -15.85
CA MET A 208 9.52 -25.58 -16.29
C MET A 208 9.93 -26.07 -17.68
N ASP A 209 10.06 -25.16 -18.66
CA ASP A 209 10.42 -25.50 -20.04
C ASP A 209 11.84 -26.05 -20.15
N HIS A 210 12.77 -25.53 -19.33
CA HIS A 210 14.17 -25.94 -19.34
C HIS A 210 14.49 -27.00 -18.29
N GLN A 211 13.50 -27.65 -17.69
CA GLN A 211 13.70 -28.67 -16.65
C GLN A 211 14.72 -29.74 -17.06
N GLN A 212 14.73 -30.16 -18.33
CA GLN A 212 15.66 -31.18 -18.84
C GLN A 212 17.11 -30.69 -18.98
N ARG A 213 17.35 -29.37 -19.00
CA ARG A 213 18.67 -28.75 -19.13
C ARG A 213 19.22 -28.23 -17.82
N LEU A 214 18.39 -28.17 -16.77
CA LEU A 214 18.88 -27.89 -15.44
C LEU A 214 19.78 -29.06 -15.00
N ASP A 215 20.76 -28.77 -14.14
CA ASP A 215 21.51 -29.78 -13.42
C ASP A 215 21.82 -29.23 -12.03
N PHE A 216 21.09 -29.72 -11.02
CA PHE A 216 21.27 -29.29 -9.63
C PHE A 216 22.51 -29.90 -8.96
N SER A 217 23.33 -30.69 -9.66
CA SER A 217 24.61 -31.16 -9.11
C SER A 217 25.66 -30.05 -9.03
N ILE A 218 25.54 -29.02 -9.88
CA ILE A 218 26.52 -27.94 -10.02
C ILE A 218 26.06 -26.64 -9.33
N ARG A 219 24.75 -26.52 -9.07
CA ARG A 219 24.11 -25.31 -8.54
C ARG A 219 24.02 -25.29 -7.01
N ASN A 220 23.61 -24.16 -6.44
CA ASN A 220 23.41 -24.01 -5.00
C ASN A 220 22.08 -24.62 -4.50
N ASP A 221 22.05 -25.00 -3.22
CA ASP A 221 20.85 -25.44 -2.50
C ASP A 221 20.65 -24.54 -1.27
N PRO A 222 19.61 -23.68 -1.22
CA PRO A 222 18.59 -23.43 -2.25
C PRO A 222 19.15 -22.68 -3.47
N LEU A 223 18.40 -22.71 -4.58
CA LEU A 223 18.66 -21.92 -5.78
C LEU A 223 18.54 -20.42 -5.42
N ARG A 224 19.56 -19.64 -5.78
CA ARG A 224 19.64 -18.21 -5.43
C ARG A 224 19.24 -17.33 -6.60
N VAL A 225 18.16 -16.57 -6.41
CA VAL A 225 17.76 -15.48 -7.32
C VAL A 225 18.20 -14.18 -6.68
N CYS A 226 19.05 -13.41 -7.34
CA CYS A 226 19.65 -12.22 -6.78
C CYS A 226 19.08 -10.94 -7.41
N VAL A 227 18.84 -9.92 -6.59
CA VAL A 227 18.44 -8.56 -7.01
C VAL A 227 19.45 -7.56 -6.47
N GLY A 228 19.84 -6.58 -7.30
CA GLY A 228 20.76 -5.50 -6.92
C GLY A 228 20.04 -4.15 -6.86
N LYS A 229 20.38 -3.26 -7.80
CA LYS A 229 19.84 -1.90 -7.90
C LYS A 229 18.30 -1.83 -7.93
N GLU A 230 17.64 -2.82 -8.52
CA GLU A 230 16.17 -2.85 -8.66
C GLU A 230 15.41 -3.51 -7.50
N TRP A 231 16.04 -3.72 -6.34
CA TRP A 231 15.40 -4.39 -5.20
C TRP A 231 14.03 -3.78 -4.82
N TYR A 232 13.86 -2.47 -4.97
CA TYR A 232 12.62 -1.75 -4.64
C TYR A 232 11.47 -2.05 -5.61
N ARG A 233 11.76 -2.51 -6.84
CA ARG A 233 10.74 -2.97 -7.80
C ARG A 233 10.31 -4.40 -7.56
N PHE A 234 11.11 -5.17 -6.83
CA PHE A 234 10.86 -6.56 -6.48
C PHE A 234 10.75 -6.74 -4.95
N PRO A 235 9.71 -6.15 -4.32
CA PRO A 235 9.64 -6.03 -2.87
C PRO A 235 9.34 -7.36 -2.15
N SER A 236 9.02 -8.44 -2.87
CA SER A 236 8.64 -9.70 -2.24
C SER A 236 9.02 -10.94 -3.03
N SER A 237 9.30 -12.02 -2.30
CA SER A 237 9.48 -13.36 -2.86
C SER A 237 8.17 -14.16 -3.00
N PHE A 238 6.99 -13.53 -2.83
CA PHE A 238 5.70 -14.25 -2.86
C PHE A 238 5.38 -14.87 -4.21
N PHE A 239 5.81 -14.21 -5.29
CA PHE A 239 5.58 -14.67 -6.67
C PHE A 239 6.74 -15.53 -7.20
N LEU A 240 7.79 -15.76 -6.40
CA LEU A 240 8.84 -16.70 -6.78
C LEU A 240 8.32 -18.15 -6.64
N PRO A 241 8.69 -19.04 -7.55
CA PRO A 241 8.34 -20.45 -7.42
C PRO A 241 8.94 -21.02 -6.13
N GLN A 242 8.18 -21.84 -5.40
CA GLN A 242 8.68 -22.44 -4.16
C GLN A 242 9.75 -23.49 -4.42
N THR A 243 9.65 -24.21 -5.55
CA THR A 243 10.57 -25.29 -5.89
C THR A 243 10.86 -25.34 -7.39
N ALA A 244 12.11 -25.56 -7.77
CA ALA A 244 12.51 -25.96 -9.11
C ALA A 244 12.73 -27.48 -9.15
N VAL A 245 12.53 -28.10 -10.33
CA VAL A 245 12.81 -29.52 -10.57
C VAL A 245 13.86 -29.65 -11.67
N ASP A 246 14.75 -30.62 -11.51
CA ASP A 246 15.83 -30.94 -12.43
C ASP A 246 15.53 -32.15 -13.33
N VAL A 247 16.36 -32.42 -14.33
CA VAL A 247 16.32 -33.60 -15.21
C VAL A 247 16.33 -34.91 -14.43
N ARG A 248 16.98 -34.93 -13.26
CA ARG A 248 17.02 -36.09 -12.35
C ARG A 248 15.89 -36.10 -11.31
N SER A 249 14.83 -35.32 -11.51
CA SER A 249 13.70 -35.16 -10.58
C SER A 249 14.10 -34.68 -9.18
N ARG A 250 15.27 -34.06 -9.04
CA ARG A 250 15.71 -33.41 -7.80
C ARG A 250 14.94 -32.12 -7.62
N LYS A 251 14.45 -31.85 -6.40
CA LYS A 251 13.74 -30.63 -6.05
C LYS A 251 14.65 -29.70 -5.28
N ARG A 252 14.61 -28.41 -5.58
CA ARG A 252 15.31 -27.37 -4.81
C ARG A 252 14.42 -26.19 -4.52
N GLY A 253 14.54 -25.65 -3.31
CA GLY A 253 13.90 -24.39 -2.95
C GLY A 253 14.52 -23.23 -3.71
N ILE A 254 13.76 -22.16 -3.90
CA ILE A 254 14.25 -20.93 -4.56
C ILE A 254 14.08 -19.77 -3.59
N HIS A 255 15.17 -19.08 -3.28
CA HIS A 255 15.16 -17.91 -2.41
C HIS A 255 15.76 -16.68 -3.11
N LEU A 256 15.23 -15.51 -2.74
CA LEU A 256 15.67 -14.19 -3.16
C LEU A 256 16.85 -13.74 -2.28
N TYR A 257 17.90 -13.21 -2.87
CA TYR A 257 19.03 -12.62 -2.16
C TYR A 257 19.35 -11.24 -2.73
N PHE A 258 20.09 -10.45 -1.97
CA PHE A 258 20.49 -9.10 -2.37
C PHE A 258 21.96 -9.05 -2.77
N LEU A 259 22.26 -8.36 -3.86
CA LEU A 259 23.60 -7.95 -4.22
C LEU A 259 23.88 -6.59 -3.59
N LYS A 260 25.14 -6.31 -3.26
CA LYS A 260 25.53 -4.96 -2.83
C LYS A 260 25.34 -4.02 -4.02
N SER A 261 24.59 -2.94 -3.80
CA SER A 261 24.35 -1.86 -4.75
C SER A 261 24.75 -0.52 -4.11
N GLU A 262 24.55 0.61 -4.80
CA GLU A 262 24.84 1.94 -4.24
C GLU A 262 23.92 2.28 -3.06
N PHE A 263 22.80 1.54 -2.94
CA PHE A 263 21.92 1.63 -1.78
C PHE A 263 22.65 1.17 -0.51
N SER A 264 22.68 2.06 0.48
CA SER A 264 23.36 1.88 1.77
C SER A 264 22.38 1.99 2.94
N GLY A 265 21.11 1.64 2.70
CA GLY A 265 20.08 1.55 3.73
C GLY A 265 19.82 0.10 4.16
N LEU A 266 18.93 -0.07 5.14
CA LEU A 266 18.60 -1.39 5.68
C LEU A 266 17.67 -2.16 4.73
N LEU A 267 18.13 -3.32 4.25
CA LEU A 267 17.33 -4.20 3.39
C LEU A 267 16.47 -5.22 4.18
N PRO A 268 15.35 -5.69 3.60
CA PRO A 268 14.48 -6.66 4.24
C PRO A 268 15.19 -7.97 4.62
N LYS A 269 14.80 -8.55 5.76
CA LYS A 269 15.23 -9.87 6.22
C LYS A 269 14.12 -10.90 6.02
N TYR A 270 14.50 -12.14 5.73
CA TYR A 270 13.56 -13.27 5.77
C TYR A 270 12.93 -13.46 7.14
N TYR A 271 11.65 -13.82 7.13
CA TYR A 271 10.98 -14.31 8.33
C TYR A 271 11.62 -15.63 8.80
N PRO A 272 11.72 -15.83 10.11
CA PRO A 272 12.22 -17.09 10.66
C PRO A 272 11.24 -18.23 10.34
N GLN A 273 11.77 -19.43 10.11
CA GLN A 273 10.94 -20.63 9.95
C GLN A 273 10.38 -21.08 11.31
N GLY A 274 9.14 -21.59 11.34
CA GLY A 274 8.48 -22.00 12.58
C GLY A 274 6.95 -22.10 12.47
N ARG A 275 6.26 -22.07 13.61
CA ARG A 275 4.78 -22.04 13.69
C ARG A 275 4.26 -20.64 14.01
N LEU A 276 3.14 -20.26 13.41
CA LEU A 276 2.37 -19.09 13.82
C LEU A 276 1.77 -19.33 15.22
N PRO A 277 1.70 -18.31 16.11
CA PRO A 277 2.05 -16.90 15.91
C PRO A 277 3.48 -16.53 16.32
N PHE A 278 4.33 -17.49 16.70
CA PHE A 278 5.66 -17.20 17.24
C PHE A 278 6.54 -16.46 16.21
N ILE A 279 6.47 -16.87 14.94
CA ILE A 279 7.22 -16.24 13.84
C ILE A 279 6.95 -14.73 13.74
N THR A 280 5.68 -14.32 13.78
CA THR A 280 5.27 -12.93 13.55
C THR A 280 5.48 -12.02 14.75
N ARG A 281 5.75 -12.60 15.93
CA ARG A 281 6.05 -11.86 17.17
C ARG A 281 7.53 -11.77 17.47
N ARG A 282 8.37 -12.51 16.74
CA ARG A 282 9.81 -12.54 16.98
C ARG A 282 10.45 -11.26 16.42
N ILE A 283 11.23 -10.59 17.25
CA ILE A 283 12.05 -9.45 16.83
C ILE A 283 13.19 -10.01 15.96
N PRO A 284 13.33 -9.57 14.68
CA PRO A 284 14.41 -10.02 13.82
C PRO A 284 15.77 -9.53 14.34
N THR A 285 16.81 -10.35 14.21
CA THR A 285 18.18 -9.95 14.53
C THR A 285 18.76 -9.06 13.43
N GLU A 286 19.77 -8.24 13.77
CA GLU A 286 20.48 -7.37 12.81
C GLU A 286 19.52 -6.41 12.10
N MET A 287 18.60 -5.85 12.85
CA MET A 287 17.76 -4.74 12.41
C MET A 287 18.12 -3.54 13.28
N ASN A 288 18.22 -2.38 12.67
CA ASN A 288 18.43 -1.12 13.36
C ASN A 288 17.27 -0.16 13.07
N ASP A 289 17.06 0.79 13.97
CA ASP A 289 16.02 1.82 13.90
C ASP A 289 16.49 3.09 13.16
N LEU A 290 17.69 3.08 12.60
CA LEU A 290 18.35 4.22 11.94
C LEU A 290 18.53 4.02 10.43
N ASN A 291 17.89 3.00 9.84
CA ASN A 291 18.01 2.65 8.42
C ASN A 291 19.47 2.54 7.94
N GLN A 292 20.38 2.18 8.85
CA GLN A 292 21.79 1.99 8.54
C GLN A 292 21.97 0.69 7.76
N GLU A 293 22.94 0.71 6.85
CA GLU A 293 23.35 -0.45 6.08
C GLU A 293 23.63 -1.66 6.98
N GLU A 294 23.11 -2.82 6.60
CA GLU A 294 23.41 -4.09 7.23
C GLU A 294 24.07 -5.03 6.21
N VAL A 295 25.39 -5.19 6.32
CA VAL A 295 26.21 -5.92 5.34
C VAL A 295 25.86 -7.40 5.28
N SER A 296 25.29 -7.97 6.36
CA SER A 296 24.86 -9.38 6.39
C SER A 296 23.72 -9.70 5.40
N ARG A 297 23.11 -8.68 4.79
CA ARG A 297 22.04 -8.85 3.78
C ARG A 297 22.56 -9.22 2.39
N TYR A 298 23.84 -8.95 2.11
CA TYR A 298 24.39 -9.12 0.77
C TYR A 298 25.02 -10.49 0.57
N VAL A 299 24.93 -10.99 -0.66
CA VAL A 299 25.68 -12.17 -1.11
C VAL A 299 26.62 -11.81 -2.27
N PRO A 300 27.76 -12.48 -2.40
CA PRO A 300 28.62 -12.32 -3.58
C PRO A 300 27.94 -12.79 -4.87
N LEU A 301 28.21 -12.09 -5.99
CA LEU A 301 27.60 -12.35 -7.30
C LEU A 301 27.85 -13.78 -7.82
N ASP A 302 29.02 -14.34 -7.55
CA ASP A 302 29.41 -15.70 -7.94
C ASP A 302 28.59 -16.80 -7.26
N THR A 303 27.86 -16.44 -6.19
CA THR A 303 26.94 -17.36 -5.51
C THR A 303 25.52 -17.34 -6.07
N CYS A 304 25.21 -16.42 -6.99
CA CYS A 304 23.89 -16.29 -7.58
C CYS A 304 23.70 -17.25 -8.76
N ASP A 305 22.59 -17.99 -8.79
CA ASP A 305 22.24 -18.84 -9.93
C ASP A 305 21.55 -18.03 -11.03
N TYR A 306 20.71 -17.07 -10.63
CA TYR A 306 20.00 -16.13 -11.48
C TYR A 306 20.10 -14.72 -10.91
N VAL A 307 20.12 -13.73 -11.79
CA VAL A 307 20.09 -12.32 -11.41
C VAL A 307 18.96 -11.62 -12.16
N VAL A 308 18.22 -10.79 -11.44
CA VAL A 308 17.16 -9.93 -11.99
C VAL A 308 17.70 -8.52 -12.05
N ASP A 309 17.71 -7.95 -13.25
CA ASP A 309 18.26 -6.62 -13.49
C ASP A 309 17.43 -5.81 -14.50
N LEU A 310 17.57 -4.48 -14.43
CA LEU A 310 17.07 -3.54 -15.42
C LEU A 310 18.23 -3.01 -16.25
N GLU A 311 18.14 -3.19 -17.56
CA GLU A 311 19.15 -2.69 -18.50
C GLU A 311 18.96 -1.18 -18.73
N THR A 312 19.83 -0.39 -18.13
CA THR A 312 19.92 1.07 -18.31
C THR A 312 21.30 1.43 -18.87
N PRO A 313 21.41 1.87 -20.14
CA PRO A 313 22.70 2.15 -20.79
C PRO A 313 23.55 3.21 -20.06
N ASP A 314 22.90 4.21 -19.45
CA ASP A 314 23.56 5.41 -18.94
C ASP A 314 23.83 5.39 -17.43
N GLN A 315 23.47 4.30 -16.73
CA GLN A 315 23.56 4.21 -15.26
C GLN A 315 24.33 2.96 -14.85
N THR A 316 25.66 3.01 -15.03
CA THR A 316 26.56 1.95 -14.56
C THR A 316 27.56 2.50 -13.56
N THR A 317 27.68 1.83 -12.41
CA THR A 317 28.71 2.10 -11.41
C THR A 317 29.50 0.82 -11.13
N ALA A 318 30.53 0.90 -10.28
CA ALA A 318 31.28 -0.27 -9.86
C ALA A 318 30.42 -1.30 -9.09
N LEU A 319 29.40 -0.86 -8.36
CA LEU A 319 28.47 -1.72 -7.61
C LEU A 319 27.19 -2.05 -8.40
N GLU A 320 26.87 -1.27 -9.43
CA GLU A 320 25.69 -1.43 -10.26
C GLU A 320 26.07 -1.55 -11.75
N PRO A 321 26.84 -2.59 -12.14
CA PRO A 321 27.16 -2.82 -13.54
C PRO A 321 25.92 -3.25 -14.32
N ASN A 322 25.98 -3.13 -15.66
CA ASN A 322 25.01 -3.82 -16.52
C ASN A 322 25.34 -5.32 -16.51
N TYR A 323 24.57 -6.08 -15.73
CA TYR A 323 24.86 -7.49 -15.56
C TYR A 323 24.56 -8.33 -16.83
N GLY A 324 23.68 -7.85 -17.72
CA GLY A 324 23.40 -8.48 -19.01
C GLY A 324 24.61 -8.44 -19.96
N LEU A 325 25.34 -7.32 -20.00
CA LEU A 325 26.54 -7.16 -20.85
C LEU A 325 27.76 -7.91 -20.33
N MET A 326 27.87 -8.12 -19.02
CA MET A 326 28.98 -8.88 -18.43
C MET A 326 29.06 -10.32 -18.94
N VAL A 327 27.94 -10.92 -19.34
CA VAL A 327 27.90 -12.27 -19.93
C VAL A 327 28.46 -12.31 -21.33
N LEU A 328 28.18 -11.31 -22.17
CA LEU A 328 28.67 -11.31 -23.55
C LEU A 328 30.21 -11.31 -23.59
N CYS A 329 30.85 -10.54 -22.71
CA CYS A 329 32.31 -10.54 -22.59
C CYS A 329 32.86 -11.86 -22.01
N LEU A 330 32.14 -12.51 -21.10
CA LEU A 330 32.56 -13.79 -20.53
C LEU A 330 32.32 -14.96 -21.49
N GLU A 331 31.22 -15.00 -22.25
CA GLU A 331 30.96 -16.02 -23.28
C GLU A 331 31.92 -15.90 -24.47
N GLU A 332 32.37 -14.68 -24.84
CA GLU A 332 33.46 -14.50 -25.81
C GLU A 332 34.81 -15.03 -25.31
N HIS A 333 35.10 -14.88 -24.01
CA HIS A 333 36.33 -15.40 -23.38
C HIS A 333 36.26 -16.90 -23.03
N ASP A 334 35.08 -17.44 -22.71
CA ASP A 334 34.85 -18.82 -22.24
C ASP A 334 34.75 -19.86 -23.37
N LYS A 335 34.85 -19.45 -24.65
CA LYS A 335 35.19 -20.39 -25.74
C LYS A 335 36.55 -21.07 -25.53
N ALA A 336 37.37 -20.61 -24.59
CA ALA A 336 38.69 -21.16 -24.28
C ALA A 336 38.84 -21.83 -22.89
N LYS A 337 37.86 -21.78 -21.96
CA LYS A 337 37.96 -22.48 -20.66
C LYS A 337 36.61 -22.61 -19.94
N ILE A 338 36.51 -23.64 -19.09
CA ILE A 338 35.27 -24.16 -18.51
C ILE A 338 34.74 -23.30 -17.33
N ARG A 339 33.44 -22.93 -17.44
CA ARG A 339 32.39 -22.59 -16.43
C ARG A 339 32.27 -21.13 -15.93
N PRO A 340 31.30 -20.36 -16.44
CA PRO A 340 30.62 -19.33 -15.67
C PRO A 340 29.53 -19.98 -14.78
N LYS A 341 29.49 -19.64 -13.48
CA LYS A 341 28.49 -20.13 -12.51
C LYS A 341 27.16 -19.35 -12.55
N VAL A 342 27.12 -18.16 -13.14
CA VAL A 342 25.92 -17.33 -13.23
C VAL A 342 25.14 -17.72 -14.48
N GLY A 343 24.07 -18.48 -14.29
CA GLY A 343 23.33 -19.14 -15.37
C GLY A 343 22.01 -18.44 -15.67
N LYS A 344 22.08 -17.32 -16.40
CA LYS A 344 20.98 -16.55 -17.04
C LYS A 344 20.42 -15.39 -16.22
N TYR A 345 20.10 -14.32 -16.95
CA TYR A 345 19.53 -13.07 -16.46
C TYR A 345 18.03 -12.99 -16.77
N LEU A 346 17.28 -12.46 -15.81
CA LEU A 346 15.87 -12.13 -15.95
C LEU A 346 15.76 -10.64 -16.21
N MET A 347 15.51 -10.28 -17.46
CA MET A 347 15.57 -8.91 -17.94
C MET A 347 14.19 -8.23 -17.79
N LEU A 348 14.18 -7.05 -17.19
CA LEU A 348 13.12 -6.07 -17.38
C LEU A 348 13.39 -5.33 -18.69
N LYS A 349 12.44 -5.35 -19.63
CA LYS A 349 12.48 -4.49 -20.84
C LYS A 349 11.71 -3.21 -20.61
#